data_AF-A0A3Q9RK52-F1
#
_entry.id   AF-A0A3Q9RK52-F1
#
_cell.length_a   1.000
_cell.length_b   1.000
_cell.length_c   1.000
_cell.angle_alpha   90.00
_cell.angle_beta   90.00
_cell.angle_gamma   90.00
#
_symmetry.space_group_name_H-M   'P 1'
#
loop_
_entity.id
_entity.type
_entity.pdbx_description
1 polymer ?
#
loop_
_entity_poly.entity_id
_entity_poly.type
_entity_poly.pdbx_seq_one_letter_code
_entity_poly.pdbx_strand_id
1 'polypeptide(L)'
;MEIKQFEGFRFSVDDRVIIKDTDTAGVISQCRYEIVSNKTGELIVEENYMVKYGGYSQKKCKVDEIKYQYGMEPEVERVVLSVLIDVELMRKNFGRAAMLDKERNEIR
;
A
#
# COMPACT_ATOMS: atom_id res chain seq x y z
N MET A 1 7.98 -15.90 23.21
CA MET A 1 8.32 -14.64 22.52
C MET A 1 7.68 -14.75 21.15
N GLU A 2 6.47 -14.22 20.99
CA GLU A 2 5.72 -14.35 19.73
C GLU A 2 6.18 -13.25 18.79
N ILE A 3 6.87 -13.65 17.72
CA ILE A 3 7.17 -12.74 16.61
C ILE A 3 5.84 -12.55 15.89
N LYS A 4 5.32 -11.32 15.88
CA LYS A 4 4.11 -10.97 15.12
C LYS A 4 4.26 -11.48 13.68
N GLN A 5 3.22 -12.15 13.20
CA GLN A 5 3.14 -12.72 11.87
C GLN A 5 3.46 -11.63 10.83
N PHE A 6 4.36 -11.92 9.90
CA PHE A 6 4.68 -11.01 8.81
C PHE A 6 3.47 -10.95 7.86
N GLU A 7 2.72 -9.85 7.89
CA GLU A 7 1.51 -9.67 7.06
C GLU A 7 1.82 -9.27 5.60
N GLY A 8 3.10 -9.26 5.21
CA GLY A 8 3.55 -8.76 3.91
C GLY A 8 3.77 -7.24 3.94
N PHE A 9 4.63 -6.74 3.05
CA PHE A 9 4.88 -5.31 2.97
C PHE A 9 3.66 -4.58 2.41
N ARG A 10 3.34 -3.42 2.97
CA ARG A 10 2.28 -2.55 2.43
C ARG A 10 2.57 -2.07 1.01
N PHE A 11 3.83 -1.82 0.68
CA PHE A 11 4.28 -1.44 -0.66
C PHE A 11 5.22 -2.49 -1.24
N SER A 12 5.17 -2.67 -2.55
CA SER A 12 6.05 -3.56 -3.29
C SER A 12 7.17 -2.78 -3.97
N VAL A 13 8.27 -3.48 -4.30
CA VAL A 13 9.28 -2.93 -5.22
C VAL A 13 8.61 -2.57 -6.53
N ASP A 14 9.06 -1.48 -7.15
CA ASP A 14 8.51 -0.86 -8.36
C ASP A 14 7.17 -0.10 -8.18
N ASP A 15 6.58 -0.11 -6.97
CA ASP A 15 5.43 0.75 -6.69
C ASP A 15 5.82 2.23 -6.80
N ARG A 16 4.96 3.01 -7.46
CA ARG A 16 5.09 4.46 -7.53
C ARG A 16 4.46 5.12 -6.31
N VAL A 17 5.25 5.90 -5.59
CA VAL A 17 4.85 6.55 -4.34
C VAL A 17 5.18 8.04 -4.35
N ILE A 18 4.51 8.80 -3.49
CA ILE A 18 4.85 10.17 -3.14
C ILE A 18 5.38 10.17 -1.71
N ILE A 19 6.56 10.75 -1.51
CA ILE A 19 7.14 11.03 -0.20
C ILE A 19 6.42 12.26 0.35
N LYS A 20 5.70 12.10 1.47
CA LYS A 20 4.74 13.11 1.96
C LYS A 20 5.36 14.42 2.39
N ASP A 21 6.58 14.40 2.95
CA ASP A 21 7.22 15.60 3.49
C ASP A 21 7.72 16.55 2.39
N THR A 22 8.16 16.01 1.25
CA THR A 22 8.66 16.78 0.11
C THR A 22 7.72 16.80 -1.09
N ASP A 23 6.54 16.17 -0.98
CA ASP A 23 5.58 15.91 -2.07
C ASP A 23 6.26 15.40 -3.36
N THR A 24 7.33 14.60 -3.18
CA THR A 24 8.17 14.16 -4.28
C THR A 24 7.78 12.76 -4.73
N ALA A 25 7.52 12.61 -6.02
CA ALA A 25 7.26 11.31 -6.63
C ALA A 25 8.54 10.47 -6.73
N GLY A 26 8.42 9.18 -6.46
CA GLY A 26 9.50 8.22 -6.56
C GLY A 26 8.99 6.80 -6.74
N VAL A 27 9.92 5.85 -6.78
CA VAL A 27 9.65 4.43 -6.96
C VAL A 27 10.29 3.65 -5.82
N ILE A 28 9.56 2.69 -5.25
CA ILE A 28 10.12 1.77 -4.26
C ILE A 28 11.18 0.90 -4.92
N SER A 29 12.39 0.94 -4.39
CA SER A 29 13.52 0.13 -4.88
C SER A 29 13.93 -0.98 -3.92
N GLN A 30 13.50 -0.91 -2.66
CA GLN A 30 13.76 -1.93 -1.65
C GLN A 30 12.75 -1.86 -0.51
N CYS A 31 12.37 -3.02 0.02
CA CYS A 31 11.55 -3.19 1.23
C CYS A 31 12.34 -3.99 2.28
N ARG A 32 12.31 -3.57 3.55
CA ARG A 32 12.98 -4.25 4.67
C ARG A 32 12.15 -4.16 5.95
N TYR A 33 12.18 -5.23 6.74
CA TYR A 33 11.75 -5.19 8.13
C TYR A 33 12.95 -4.88 9.03
N GLU A 34 12.77 -3.97 9.97
CA GLU A 34 13.76 -3.66 11.01
C GLU A 34 13.14 -3.87 12.38
N ILE A 35 13.89 -4.47 13.30
CA ILE A 35 13.48 -4.61 14.70
C ILE A 35 14.02 -3.40 15.45
N VAL A 36 13.15 -2.62 16.05
CA VAL A 36 13.52 -1.44 16.84
C VAL A 36 12.96 -1.54 18.25
N SER A 37 13.67 -0.98 19.23
CA SER A 37 13.15 -0.85 20.60
C SER A 37 12.31 0.42 20.69
N ASN A 38 11.07 0.29 21.16
CA ASN A 38 10.26 1.46 21.49
C ASN A 38 10.74 2.10 22.81
N LYS A 39 10.13 3.23 23.19
CA LYS A 39 10.46 3.96 24.43
C LYS A 39 10.19 3.17 25.72
N THR A 40 9.36 2.13 25.66
CA THR A 40 9.04 1.24 26.79
C THR A 40 9.95 0.01 26.86
N GLY A 41 10.91 -0.13 25.94
CA GLY A 41 11.86 -1.24 25.89
C GLY A 41 11.35 -2.50 25.19
N GLU A 42 10.18 -2.42 24.54
CA GLU A 42 9.63 -3.52 23.76
C GLU A 42 10.18 -3.51 22.33
N LEU A 43 10.47 -4.69 21.81
CA LEU A 43 10.89 -4.87 20.42
C LEU A 43 9.66 -4.83 19.51
N ILE A 44 9.65 -3.87 18.60
CA ILE A 44 8.64 -3.75 17.54
C ILE A 44 9.29 -3.97 16.17
N VAL A 45 8.51 -4.49 15.23
CA VAL A 45 8.93 -4.65 13.83
C VAL A 45 8.41 -3.47 13.04
N GLU A 46 9.30 -2.74 12.37
CA GLU A 46 8.96 -1.61 11.50
C GLU A 46 9.28 -1.94 10.02
N GLU A 47 8.35 -1.60 9.15
CA GLU A 47 8.54 -1.64 7.70
C GLU A 47 9.25 -0.39 7.20
N ASN A 48 10.35 -0.59 6.48
CA ASN A 48 11.17 0.46 5.91
C ASN A 48 11.32 0.28 4.40
N TYR A 49 11.25 1.39 3.68
CA TYR A 49 11.25 1.44 2.22
C TYR A 49 12.36 2.35 1.72
N MET A 50 13.05 1.93 0.65
CA MET A 50 13.97 2.81 -0.08
C MET A 50 13.28 3.36 -1.32
N VAL A 51 13.04 4.67 -1.35
CA VAL A 51 12.41 5.35 -2.48
C VAL A 51 13.47 6.00 -3.36
N LYS A 52 13.55 5.60 -4.63
CA LYS A 52 14.36 6.29 -5.65
C LYS A 52 13.55 7.44 -6.22
N TYR A 53 14.13 8.64 -6.25
CA TYR A 53 13.52 9.83 -6.85
C TYR A 53 14.59 10.64 -7.58
N GLY A 54 14.29 11.10 -8.79
CA GLY A 54 15.32 11.66 -9.68
C GLY A 54 16.35 10.60 -10.13
N GLY A 55 17.38 11.03 -10.88
CA GLY A 55 18.32 10.11 -11.53
C GLY A 55 19.22 9.30 -10.58
N TYR A 56 19.61 9.89 -9.43
CA TYR A 56 20.57 9.28 -8.50
C TYR A 56 20.17 9.39 -7.02
N SER A 57 19.06 10.06 -6.68
CA SER A 57 18.70 10.29 -5.28
C SER A 57 17.84 9.15 -4.74
N GLN A 58 18.09 8.79 -3.48
CA GLN A 58 17.32 7.78 -2.76
C GLN A 58 17.06 8.26 -1.34
N LYS A 59 15.89 7.90 -0.78
CA LYS A 59 15.53 8.22 0.59
C LYS A 59 14.90 7.01 1.26
N LYS A 60 15.37 6.71 2.45
CA LYS A 60 14.73 5.74 3.34
C LYS A 60 13.50 6.38 3.94
N CYS A 61 12.35 5.72 3.82
CA CYS A 61 11.06 6.18 4.31
C CYS A 61 10.36 5.07 5.09
N LYS A 62 9.58 5.45 6.11
CA LYS A 62 8.64 4.56 6.81
C LYS A 62 7.28 4.52 6.11
N VAL A 63 6.45 3.54 6.47
CA VAL A 63 5.08 3.35 5.92
C VAL A 63 4.25 4.63 5.94
N ASP A 64 4.32 5.38 7.03
CA ASP A 64 3.54 6.59 7.28
C ASP A 64 4.07 7.82 6.53
N GLU A 65 5.31 7.76 6.03
CA GLU A 65 5.98 8.86 5.31
C GLU A 65 5.72 8.83 3.79
N ILE A 66 5.15 7.74 3.27
CA ILE A 66 4.85 7.56 1.84
C ILE A 66 3.37 7.29 1.58
N LYS A 67 2.89 7.63 0.39
CA LYS A 67 1.55 7.29 -0.12
C LYS A 67 1.68 6.84 -1.57
N TYR A 68 0.75 6.04 -2.08
CA TYR A 68 0.71 5.73 -3.51
C TYR A 68 0.64 7.02 -4.34
N GLN A 69 1.46 7.10 -5.40
CA GLN A 69 1.45 8.25 -6.32
C GLN A 69 0.13 8.31 -7.08
N TYR A 70 -0.40 7.14 -7.42
CA TYR A 70 -1.72 6.97 -7.99
C TYR A 70 -2.56 6.18 -6.99
N GLY A 71 -3.28 6.88 -6.12
CA GLY A 71 -4.62 6.38 -5.82
C GLY A 71 -5.39 6.47 -7.12
N MET A 72 -6.17 5.45 -7.50
CA MET A 72 -7.21 5.72 -8.49
C MET A 72 -8.04 6.89 -7.95
N GLU A 73 -8.36 7.88 -8.78
CA GLU A 73 -9.35 8.87 -8.37
C GLU A 73 -10.60 8.10 -7.92
N PRO A 74 -11.28 8.50 -6.84
CA PRO A 74 -12.44 7.78 -6.31
C PRO A 74 -13.48 7.43 -7.38
N GLU A 75 -13.59 8.25 -8.42
CA GLU A 75 -14.45 8.03 -9.59
C GLU A 75 -13.94 6.86 -10.47
N VAL A 76 -12.64 6.82 -10.76
CA VAL A 76 -11.99 5.75 -11.52
C VAL A 76 -12.04 4.43 -10.76
N GLU A 77 -11.76 4.47 -9.45
CA GLU A 77 -11.79 3.27 -8.59
C GLU A 77 -13.19 2.66 -8.54
N ARG A 78 -14.23 3.51 -8.40
CA ARG A 78 -15.63 3.07 -8.46
C ARG A 78 -16.00 2.42 -9.79
N VAL A 79 -15.51 2.96 -10.90
CA VAL A 79 -15.73 2.38 -12.24
C VAL A 79 -15.05 1.02 -12.37
N VAL A 80 -13.78 0.91 -11.97
CA VAL A 80 -13.03 -0.35 -12.00
C VAL A 80 -13.71 -1.42 -11.15
N LEU A 81 -14.12 -1.07 -9.92
CA LEU A 81 -14.87 -2.00 -9.06
C LEU A 81 -16.20 -2.42 -9.67
N SER A 82 -16.92 -1.51 -10.34
CA SER A 82 -18.18 -1.86 -11.02
C SER A 82 -17.97 -2.87 -12.14
N VAL A 83 -16.91 -2.71 -12.95
CA VAL A 83 -16.54 -3.67 -13.99
C VAL A 83 -16.17 -5.03 -13.38
N LEU A 84 -15.40 -5.04 -12.27
CA LEU A 84 -15.03 -6.28 -11.60
C LEU A 84 -16.25 -7.00 -11.00
N ILE A 85 -17.21 -6.27 -10.43
CA ILE A 85 -18.47 -6.83 -9.95
C ILE A 85 -19.20 -7.52 -11.10
N ASP A 86 -19.37 -6.85 -12.25
CA ASP A 86 -20.06 -7.42 -13.42
C ASP A 86 -19.37 -8.71 -13.91
N VAL A 87 -18.03 -8.72 -13.97
CA VAL A 87 -17.26 -9.90 -14.35
C VAL A 87 -17.48 -11.06 -13.38
N GLU A 88 -17.46 -10.81 -12.07
CA GLU A 88 -17.67 -11.86 -11.07
C GLU A 88 -19.12 -12.35 -11.05
N LEU A 89 -20.11 -11.48 -11.32
CA LEU A 89 -21.50 -11.87 -11.54
C LEU A 89 -21.65 -12.77 -12.77
N MET A 90 -21.00 -12.45 -13.90
CA MET A 90 -21.00 -13.30 -15.10
C MET A 90 -20.37 -14.67 -14.82
N ARG A 91 -19.35 -14.72 -13.98
CA ARG A 91 -18.70 -15.96 -13.50
C ARG A 91 -19.49 -16.69 -12.43
N LYS A 92 -20.64 -16.16 -12.00
CA LYS A 92 -21.48 -16.68 -10.90
C LYS A 92 -20.73 -16.76 -9.56
N ASN A 93 -19.72 -15.93 -9.37
CA ASN A 93 -18.97 -15.81 -8.12
C ASN A 93 -19.59 -14.74 -7.22
N PHE A 94 -20.79 -15.02 -6.71
CA PHE A 94 -21.58 -14.06 -5.96
C PHE A 94 -20.92 -13.61 -4.65
N GLY A 95 -20.14 -14.49 -4.01
CA GLY A 95 -19.40 -14.15 -2.80
C GLY A 95 -18.36 -13.06 -3.05
N ARG A 96 -17.61 -13.16 -4.16
CA ARG A 96 -16.63 -12.14 -4.53
C ARG A 96 -17.28 -10.86 -5.04
N ALA A 97 -18.37 -10.97 -5.81
CA ALA A 97 -19.13 -9.80 -6.25
C ALA A 97 -19.65 -8.97 -5.06
N ALA A 98 -20.17 -9.62 -4.01
CA ALA A 98 -20.66 -8.93 -2.81
C ALA A 98 -19.54 -8.24 -2.01
N MET A 99 -18.34 -8.84 -1.95
CA MET A 99 -17.18 -8.20 -1.32
C MET A 99 -16.75 -6.93 -2.06
N LEU A 100 -16.65 -7.01 -3.40
CA LEU A 100 -16.29 -5.87 -4.23
C LEU A 100 -17.35 -4.74 -4.18
N ASP A 101 -18.64 -5.10 -4.12
CA ASP A 101 -19.73 -4.13 -3.96
C ASP A 101 -19.64 -3.36 -2.63
N LYS A 102 -19.27 -4.06 -1.55
CA LYS A 102 -19.02 -3.45 -0.26
C LYS A 102 -17.83 -2.50 -0.31
N GLU A 103 -16.70 -2.91 -0.87
CA GLU A 103 -15.52 -2.06 -1.05
C GLU A 103 -15.85 -0.79 -1.85
N ARG A 104 -16.64 -0.93 -2.94
CA ARG A 104 -17.06 0.22 -3.76
C ARG A 104 -17.87 1.25 -2.97
N ASN A 105 -18.69 0.80 -2.03
CA ASN A 105 -19.53 1.68 -1.19
C ASN A 105 -18.74 2.37 -0.06
N GLU A 106 -17.54 1.89 0.25
CA GLU A 106 -16.66 2.47 1.28
C GLU A 106 -15.74 3.59 0.75
N ILE A 107 -15.61 3.70 -0.58
CA ILE A 107 -14.88 4.79 -1.25
C ILE A 107 -15.62 6.12 -1.03
N ARG A 108 -15.00 7.04 -0.28
CA ARG A 108 -15.50 8.40 -0.05
C ARG A 108 -15.17 9.30 -1.23
#